data_AF-A0A1X7GVJ7-F1
#
_entry.id   AF-A0A1X7GVJ7-F1
#
_cell.length_a   1.000
_cell.length_b   1.000
_cell.length_c   1.000
_cell.angle_alpha   90.00
_cell.angle_beta   90.00
_cell.angle_gamma   90.00
#
_symmetry.space_group_name_H-M   'P 1'
#
loop_
_entity.id
_entity.type
_entity.pdbx_description
1 polymer ?
#
loop_
_entity_poly.entity_id
_entity_poly.type
_entity_poly.pdbx_seq_one_letter_code
_entity_poly.pdbx_strand_id
1 'polypeptide(L)'
;MSIGKRLSALFACTALLLAGCVQPWERFQPGEDASAVVARFGPPREVYDLPDGGKRLMWPTQPFGEVTVAADVDASGKVLKLRQVLQPNEFYKAQIGQWTKRDVLVNFGRPVETSYFPLMKREVWSYRYLEDGVWYMLYNFYFDDQGILRLTQKTPDPLHDPDRRHFGF
;
A
#
# COMPACT_ATOMS: atom_id res chain seq x y z
N MET A 1 -60.65 31.44 22.62
CA MET A 1 -60.17 31.13 24.00
C MET A 1 -59.72 29.67 23.98
N SER A 2 -58.46 29.40 23.60
CA SER A 2 -57.31 29.02 24.47
C SER A 2 -57.57 27.65 25.14
N ILE A 3 -56.83 26.56 24.89
CA ILE A 3 -55.40 26.24 25.16
C ILE A 3 -55.22 24.77 24.67
N GLY A 4 -54.11 24.18 24.24
CA GLY A 4 -52.70 24.56 24.15
C GLY A 4 -51.85 23.27 24.14
N LYS A 5 -50.83 23.26 23.26
CA LYS A 5 -49.49 22.64 23.41
C LYS A 5 -49.30 21.10 23.36
N ARG A 6 -48.60 20.70 22.29
CA ARG A 6 -47.32 19.93 22.25
C ARG A 6 -47.34 18.43 22.64
N LEU A 7 -47.23 17.57 21.63
CA LEU A 7 -46.30 16.43 21.66
C LEU A 7 -45.49 16.48 20.35
N SER A 8 -44.40 17.24 20.32
CA SER A 8 -43.04 16.76 20.59
C SER A 8 -42.63 15.66 19.62
N ALA A 9 -41.94 16.11 18.57
CA ALA A 9 -41.17 15.29 17.65
C ALA A 9 -40.15 14.42 18.41
N LEU A 10 -40.12 13.13 18.11
CA LEU A 10 -38.92 12.32 18.27
C LEU A 10 -38.53 11.76 16.89
N PHE A 11 -37.99 12.65 16.06
CA PHE A 11 -37.01 12.26 15.06
C PHE A 11 -35.77 11.81 15.84
N ALA A 12 -35.74 10.53 16.22
CA ALA A 12 -34.53 9.93 16.76
C ALA A 12 -33.55 9.78 15.59
N CYS A 13 -32.82 10.86 15.30
CA CYS A 13 -31.63 10.83 14.46
C CYS A 13 -30.63 9.83 15.07
N THR A 14 -30.69 8.59 14.62
CA THR A 14 -29.62 7.62 14.82
C THR A 14 -28.46 8.07 13.95
N ALA A 15 -27.69 9.05 14.42
CA ALA A 15 -26.39 9.36 13.87
C ALA A 15 -25.47 8.20 14.24
N LEU A 16 -25.45 7.14 13.41
CA LEU A 16 -24.37 6.17 13.41
C LEU A 16 -23.09 6.94 13.11
N LEU A 17 -22.31 7.21 14.15
CA LEU A 17 -20.94 7.65 14.03
C LEU A 17 -20.18 6.53 13.31
N LEU A 18 -19.98 6.73 12.01
CA LEU A 18 -18.95 6.03 11.23
C LEU A 18 -17.59 6.39 11.84
N ALA A 19 -17.20 5.70 12.91
CA ALA A 19 -15.83 5.69 13.37
C ALA A 19 -15.01 4.88 12.35
N GLY A 20 -14.74 5.49 11.20
CA GLY A 20 -13.73 4.98 10.28
C GLY A 20 -12.40 4.93 11.03
N CYS A 21 -11.75 3.77 11.04
CA CYS A 21 -10.39 3.65 11.55
C CYS A 21 -9.48 4.49 10.66
N VAL A 22 -9.21 5.73 11.06
CA VAL A 22 -8.23 6.59 10.40
C VAL A 22 -6.88 5.91 10.53
N GLN A 23 -6.28 5.56 9.40
CA GLN A 23 -4.99 4.89 9.38
C GLN A 23 -3.88 5.84 9.85
N PRO A 24 -2.83 5.36 10.53
CA PRO A 24 -1.79 6.22 11.10
C PRO A 24 -1.12 7.15 10.10
N TRP A 25 -0.98 6.72 8.84
CA TRP A 25 -0.39 7.52 7.76
C TRP A 25 -1.30 8.61 7.21
N GLU A 26 -2.62 8.56 7.46
CA GLU A 26 -3.58 9.57 7.03
C GLU A 26 -3.53 10.83 7.91
N ARG A 27 -2.99 10.73 9.14
CA ARG A 27 -2.84 11.85 10.09
C ARG A 27 -1.53 12.62 9.91
N PHE A 28 -0.88 12.48 8.76
CA PHE A 28 0.40 13.10 8.47
C PHE A 28 0.28 14.61 8.21
N GLN A 29 1.22 15.39 8.75
CA GLN A 29 1.39 16.80 8.44
C GLN A 29 2.71 17.00 7.67
N PRO A 30 2.68 17.51 6.43
CA PRO A 30 3.90 17.83 5.69
C PRO A 30 4.84 18.74 6.48
N GLY A 31 6.14 18.49 6.39
CA GLY A 31 7.19 19.27 7.07
C GLY A 31 7.57 18.79 8.47
N GLU A 32 6.97 17.69 8.95
CA GLU A 32 7.39 17.04 10.20
C GLU A 32 8.81 16.44 10.07
N ASP A 33 9.56 16.39 11.18
CA ASP A 33 10.85 15.72 11.22
C ASP A 33 10.72 14.21 10.98
N ALA A 34 11.64 13.66 10.18
CA ALA A 34 11.68 12.21 9.94
C ALA A 34 11.83 11.40 11.25
N SER A 35 12.51 11.95 12.26
CA SER A 35 12.64 11.33 13.58
C SER A 35 11.29 11.13 14.29
N ALA A 36 10.34 12.04 14.09
CA ALA A 36 9.01 11.94 14.69
C ALA A 36 8.13 10.91 13.96
N VAL A 37 8.29 10.73 12.65
CA VAL A 37 7.71 9.58 11.93
C VAL A 37 8.32 8.27 12.43
N VAL A 38 9.65 8.19 12.55
CA VAL A 38 10.35 7.00 13.08
C VAL A 38 9.92 6.69 14.51
N ALA A 39 9.70 7.69 15.35
CA ALA A 39 9.20 7.48 16.72
C ALA A 39 7.79 6.85 16.74
N ARG A 40 6.94 7.14 15.74
CA ARG A 40 5.59 6.58 15.62
C ARG A 40 5.55 5.18 15.01
N PHE A 41 6.35 4.93 13.98
CA PHE A 41 6.33 3.66 13.23
C PHE A 41 7.44 2.67 13.63
N GLY A 42 8.41 3.10 14.43
CA GLY A 42 9.65 2.38 14.67
C GLY A 42 10.69 2.62 13.57
N PRO A 43 11.87 1.96 13.66
CA PRO A 43 12.89 2.08 12.63
C PRO A 43 12.39 1.56 11.28
N PRO A 44 12.68 2.23 10.15
CA PRO A 44 12.30 1.75 8.84
C PRO A 44 13.03 0.45 8.51
N ARG A 45 12.35 -0.46 7.81
CA ARG A 45 12.93 -1.75 7.38
C ARG A 45 13.65 -1.65 6.04
N GLU A 46 13.31 -0.63 5.25
CA GLU A 46 13.94 -0.33 3.98
C GLU A 46 14.13 1.17 3.83
N VAL A 47 15.27 1.54 3.24
CA VAL A 47 15.62 2.93 2.93
C VAL A 47 16.15 2.97 1.52
N TYR A 48 15.61 3.87 0.71
CA TYR A 48 16.00 4.07 -0.69
C TYR A 48 16.38 5.52 -0.94
N ASP A 49 17.41 5.76 -1.74
CA ASP A 49 17.74 7.12 -2.18
C ASP A 49 16.78 7.58 -3.29
N LEU A 50 16.32 8.82 -3.19
CA LEU A 50 15.47 9.47 -4.19
C LEU A 50 16.31 10.35 -5.13
N PRO A 51 15.87 10.56 -6.38
CA PRO A 51 16.63 11.35 -7.36
C PRO A 51 16.88 12.82 -6.98
N ASP A 52 16.06 13.37 -6.09
CA ASP A 52 16.15 14.74 -5.58
C ASP A 52 17.14 14.89 -4.40
N GLY A 53 17.89 13.84 -4.07
CA GLY A 53 18.81 13.80 -2.93
C GLY A 53 18.12 13.48 -1.60
N GLY A 54 16.81 13.28 -1.61
CA GLY A 54 16.04 12.79 -0.47
C GLY A 54 16.19 11.28 -0.25
N LYS A 55 15.45 10.78 0.74
CA LYS A 55 15.35 9.36 1.07
C LYS A 55 13.91 8.94 1.21
N ARG A 56 13.59 7.75 0.74
CA ARG A 56 12.34 7.07 1.03
C ARG A 56 12.55 6.05 2.14
N LEU A 57 11.87 6.25 3.25
CA LEU A 57 11.81 5.30 4.36
C LEU A 57 10.58 4.42 4.18
N MET A 58 10.71 3.11 4.33
CA MET A 58 9.57 2.19 4.21
C MET A 58 9.47 1.23 5.38
N TRP A 59 8.23 0.89 5.73
CA TRP A 59 7.95 0.08 6.92
C TRP A 59 7.49 -1.35 6.73
N PRO A 60 7.42 -1.96 5.53
CA PRO A 60 6.55 -3.12 5.12
C PRO A 60 5.64 -3.83 6.16
N THR A 61 4.76 -4.75 5.78
CA THR A 61 4.13 -5.67 6.78
C THR A 61 4.34 -7.15 6.44
N GLN A 62 5.32 -7.41 5.58
CA GLN A 62 5.77 -8.74 5.17
C GLN A 62 6.25 -9.63 6.35
N PRO A 63 6.17 -10.97 6.19
CA PRO A 63 5.85 -11.71 4.94
C PRO A 63 4.35 -11.88 4.64
N PHE A 64 3.46 -11.61 5.58
CA PHE A 64 2.02 -11.84 5.38
C PHE A 64 1.22 -10.57 5.10
N GLY A 65 1.78 -9.39 5.38
CA GLY A 65 1.00 -8.16 5.32
C GLY A 65 0.88 -7.52 3.92
N GLU A 66 -0.19 -6.76 3.77
CA GLU A 66 -0.70 -6.15 2.54
C GLU A 66 -0.39 -4.64 2.46
N VAL A 67 0.37 -4.12 3.42
CA VAL A 67 0.60 -2.69 3.61
C VAL A 67 2.08 -2.40 3.65
N THR A 68 2.50 -1.38 2.92
CA THR A 68 3.82 -0.77 3.12
C THR A 68 3.59 0.72 3.22
N VAL A 69 3.91 1.30 4.37
CA VAL A 69 3.93 2.76 4.54
C VAL A 69 5.29 3.25 4.05
N ALA A 70 5.30 4.31 3.25
CA ALA A 70 6.50 4.99 2.78
C ALA A 70 6.46 6.48 3.14
N ALA A 71 7.57 6.98 3.65
CA ALA A 71 7.82 8.39 3.90
C ALA A 71 8.88 8.92 2.94
N ASP A 72 8.58 9.98 2.20
CA ASP A 72 9.54 10.73 1.38
C ASP A 72 10.13 11.83 2.25
N VAL A 73 11.43 11.77 2.49
CA VAL A 73 12.19 12.70 3.32
C VAL A 73 13.13 13.49 2.43
N ASP A 74 13.12 14.81 2.54
CA ASP A 74 14.04 15.65 1.78
C ASP A 74 15.47 15.62 2.35
N ALA A 75 16.41 16.28 1.67
CA ALA A 75 17.79 16.37 2.11
C ALA A 75 17.98 17.09 3.46
N SER A 76 16.99 17.85 3.93
CA SER A 76 17.00 18.52 5.23
C SER A 76 16.46 17.66 6.37
N GLY A 77 15.99 16.44 6.08
CA GLY A 77 15.43 15.52 7.07
C GLY A 77 13.94 15.76 7.36
N LYS A 78 13.25 16.57 6.56
CA LYS A 78 11.81 16.83 6.69
C LYS A 78 11.01 15.90 5.80
N VAL A 79 9.89 15.42 6.31
CA VAL A 79 9.01 14.53 5.57
C VAL A 79 8.12 15.36 4.65
N LEU A 80 8.16 15.07 3.36
CA LEU A 80 7.33 15.72 2.34
C LEU A 80 6.02 14.97 2.13
N LYS A 81 6.06 13.63 2.22
CA LYS A 81 4.92 12.76 1.95
C LYS A 81 4.97 11.51 2.81
N LEU A 82 3.82 11.06 3.31
CA LEU A 82 3.65 9.77 3.98
C LEU A 82 2.42 9.06 3.41
N ARG A 83 2.56 7.80 2.97
CA ARG A 83 1.47 7.07 2.27
C ARG A 83 1.63 5.55 2.31
N GLN A 84 0.53 4.82 2.19
CA GLN A 84 0.57 3.41 1.82
C GLN A 84 0.91 3.27 0.32
N VAL A 85 1.86 2.39 -0.01
CA VAL A 85 2.32 2.19 -1.40
C VAL A 85 1.80 0.92 -2.07
N LEU A 86 1.31 -0.06 -1.30
CA LEU A 86 0.73 -1.29 -1.85
C LEU A 86 -0.77 -1.12 -2.07
N GLN A 87 -1.14 -0.38 -3.12
CA GLN A 87 -2.54 -0.10 -3.48
C GLN A 87 -2.69 0.23 -4.97
N PRO A 88 -3.87 0.01 -5.59
CA PRO A 88 -4.04 0.12 -7.04
C PRO A 88 -3.57 1.45 -7.64
N ASN A 89 -3.96 2.57 -7.05
CA ASN A 89 -3.58 3.92 -7.50
C ASN A 89 -2.06 4.16 -7.50
N GLU A 90 -1.30 3.43 -6.67
CA GLU A 90 0.15 3.49 -6.63
C GLU A 90 0.78 2.54 -7.65
N PHE A 91 0.28 1.30 -7.73
CA PHE A 91 0.74 0.33 -8.73
C PHE A 91 0.55 0.81 -10.17
N TYR A 92 -0.55 1.49 -10.46
CA TYR A 92 -0.85 2.01 -11.80
C TYR A 92 0.09 3.12 -12.28
N LYS A 93 0.94 3.65 -11.41
CA LYS A 93 1.99 4.61 -11.81
C LYS A 93 3.15 3.93 -12.54
N ALA A 94 3.25 2.60 -12.45
CA ALA A 94 4.31 1.84 -13.08
C ALA A 94 4.26 1.97 -14.60
N GLN A 95 5.42 2.26 -15.21
CA GLN A 95 5.52 2.49 -16.66
C GLN A 95 6.16 1.28 -17.34
N ILE A 96 5.35 0.53 -18.08
CA ILE A 96 5.81 -0.62 -18.87
C ILE A 96 6.80 -0.15 -19.94
N GLY A 97 7.89 -0.90 -20.10
CA GLY A 97 8.98 -0.62 -21.03
C GLY A 97 9.97 0.45 -20.56
N GLN A 98 9.71 1.09 -19.42
CA GLN A 98 10.56 2.17 -18.89
C GLN A 98 11.05 1.86 -17.47
N TRP A 99 10.16 1.46 -16.57
CA TRP A 99 10.54 1.14 -15.20
C TRP A 99 11.42 -0.10 -15.14
N THR A 100 12.44 -0.02 -14.30
CA THR A 100 13.34 -1.11 -13.98
C THR A 100 12.92 -1.79 -12.68
N LYS A 101 13.56 -2.93 -12.36
CA LYS A 101 13.50 -3.54 -11.02
C LYS A 101 13.79 -2.54 -9.91
N ARG A 102 14.77 -1.64 -10.10
CA ARG A 102 15.11 -0.60 -9.11
C ARG A 102 13.94 0.36 -8.90
N ASP A 103 13.27 0.79 -9.96
CA ASP A 103 12.12 1.70 -9.84
C ASP A 103 10.98 1.04 -9.06
N VAL A 104 10.73 -0.24 -9.28
CA VAL A 104 9.73 -1.01 -8.52
C VAL A 104 10.12 -1.10 -7.05
N LEU A 105 11.39 -1.39 -6.71
CA LEU A 105 11.87 -1.39 -5.32
C LEU A 105 11.72 -0.02 -4.64
N VAL A 106 12.12 1.06 -5.32
CA VAL A 106 12.04 2.42 -4.77
C VAL A 106 10.58 2.85 -4.58
N ASN A 107 9.63 2.29 -5.34
CA ASN A 107 8.21 2.65 -5.20
C ASN A 107 7.45 1.77 -4.20
N PHE A 108 7.76 0.47 -4.12
CA PHE A 108 6.94 -0.50 -3.38
C PHE A 108 7.71 -1.32 -2.34
N GLY A 109 9.03 -1.20 -2.28
CA GLY A 109 9.90 -2.03 -1.45
C GLY A 109 10.16 -3.40 -2.07
N ARG A 110 10.79 -4.28 -1.31
CA ARG A 110 11.04 -5.67 -1.75
C ARG A 110 9.73 -6.43 -1.96
N PRO A 111 9.64 -7.32 -2.96
CA PRO A 111 8.46 -8.17 -3.14
C PRO A 111 8.35 -9.23 -2.04
N VAL A 112 7.15 -9.76 -1.83
CA VAL A 112 6.94 -10.90 -0.92
C VAL A 112 7.39 -12.22 -1.54
N GLU A 113 7.32 -12.31 -2.86
CA GLU A 113 7.69 -13.50 -3.62
C GLU A 113 8.39 -13.10 -4.92
N THR A 114 9.37 -13.91 -5.31
CA THR A 114 10.05 -13.79 -6.61
C THR A 114 10.03 -15.15 -7.29
N SER A 115 9.58 -15.18 -8.54
CA SER A 115 9.48 -16.38 -9.38
C SER A 115 10.07 -16.11 -10.76
N TYR A 116 10.49 -17.16 -11.48
CA TYR A 116 10.92 -17.02 -12.88
C TYR A 116 10.09 -17.97 -13.76
N PHE A 117 9.57 -17.45 -14.87
CA PHE A 117 8.76 -18.18 -15.84
C PHE A 117 9.58 -18.43 -17.12
N PRO A 118 10.18 -19.62 -17.29
CA PRO A 118 11.15 -19.86 -18.37
C PRO A 118 10.56 -19.72 -19.78
N LEU A 119 9.31 -20.14 -19.98
CA LEU A 119 8.63 -20.04 -21.28
C LEU A 119 8.42 -18.60 -21.73
N MET A 120 8.17 -17.70 -20.77
CA MET A 120 8.02 -16.27 -21.04
C MET A 120 9.36 -15.52 -20.99
N LYS A 121 10.40 -16.14 -20.40
CA LYS A 121 11.66 -15.49 -20.01
C LYS A 121 11.40 -14.25 -19.16
N ARG A 122 10.65 -14.42 -18.08
CA ARG A 122 10.27 -13.32 -17.19
C ARG A 122 10.53 -13.66 -15.74
N GLU A 123 11.20 -12.75 -15.05
CA GLU A 123 11.22 -12.71 -13.59
C GLU A 123 9.97 -11.99 -13.10
N VAL A 124 9.33 -12.51 -12.05
CA VAL A 124 8.06 -12.01 -11.53
C VAL A 124 8.23 -11.67 -10.07
N TRP A 125 7.89 -10.44 -9.72
CA TRP A 125 7.84 -9.95 -8.36
C TRP A 125 6.40 -9.74 -7.94
N SER A 126 6.01 -10.38 -6.85
CA SER A 126 4.63 -10.35 -6.36
C SER A 126 4.52 -9.55 -5.08
N TYR A 127 3.43 -8.79 -4.96
CA TYR A 127 3.10 -7.98 -3.79
C TYR A 127 1.67 -8.28 -3.35
N ARG A 128 1.49 -8.64 -2.08
CA ARG A 128 0.15 -8.77 -1.47
C ARG A 128 -0.44 -7.40 -1.23
N TYR A 129 -1.71 -7.21 -1.56
CA TYR A 129 -2.44 -6.00 -1.27
C TYR A 129 -3.95 -6.29 -1.09
N LEU A 130 -4.65 -5.34 -0.45
CA LEU A 130 -6.11 -5.34 -0.40
C LEU A 130 -6.67 -4.42 -1.49
N GLU A 131 -7.47 -4.98 -2.39
CA GLU A 131 -8.24 -4.23 -3.36
C GLU A 131 -9.57 -3.79 -2.74
N ASP A 132 -9.83 -2.48 -2.83
CA ASP A 132 -11.00 -1.81 -2.23
C ASP A 132 -11.20 -2.11 -0.73
N GLY A 133 -10.12 -2.47 -0.03
CA GLY A 133 -10.12 -2.80 1.39
C GLY A 133 -10.71 -4.17 1.76
N VAL A 134 -11.12 -4.97 0.77
CA VAL A 134 -11.88 -6.23 1.02
C VAL A 134 -11.28 -7.44 0.31
N TRP A 135 -10.70 -7.26 -0.89
CA TRP A 135 -10.25 -8.38 -1.71
C TRP A 135 -8.75 -8.60 -1.58
N TYR A 136 -8.35 -9.78 -1.09
CA TYR A 136 -6.94 -10.16 -1.01
C TYR A 136 -6.41 -10.53 -2.39
N MET A 137 -5.46 -9.73 -2.88
CA MET A 137 -4.93 -9.83 -4.23
C MET A 137 -3.40 -9.85 -4.22
N LEU A 138 -2.81 -10.39 -5.29
CA LEU A 138 -1.42 -10.20 -5.65
C LEU A 138 -1.33 -9.25 -6.85
N TYR A 139 -0.44 -8.27 -6.74
CA TYR A 139 0.01 -7.47 -7.88
C TYR A 139 1.39 -7.96 -8.31
N ASN A 140 1.50 -8.36 -9.58
CA ASN A 140 2.68 -9.00 -10.14
C ASN A 140 3.34 -8.07 -11.15
N PHE A 141 4.66 -7.88 -11.02
CA PHE A 141 5.50 -7.17 -11.97
C PHE A 141 6.39 -8.17 -12.70
N TYR A 142 6.33 -8.18 -14.03
CA TYR A 142 7.10 -9.10 -14.89
C TYR A 142 8.24 -8.34 -15.55
N PHE A 143 9.48 -8.74 -15.30
CA PHE A 143 10.68 -8.16 -15.87
C PHE A 143 11.29 -9.06 -16.93
N ASP A 144 11.87 -8.47 -17.97
CA ASP A 144 12.77 -9.19 -18.88
C ASP A 144 14.14 -9.45 -18.23
N ASP A 145 15.02 -10.12 -18.97
CA ASP A 145 16.36 -10.47 -18.48
C ASP A 145 17.25 -9.23 -18.26
N GLN A 146 16.90 -8.07 -18.85
CA GLN A 146 17.55 -6.78 -18.58
C GLN A 146 16.97 -6.07 -17.33
N GLY A 147 15.95 -6.65 -16.69
CA GLY A 147 15.30 -6.08 -15.53
C GLY A 147 14.34 -4.94 -15.84
N ILE A 148 13.87 -4.83 -17.09
CA ILE A 148 12.87 -3.84 -17.52
C ILE A 148 11.47 -4.43 -17.37
N LEU A 149 10.55 -3.66 -16.79
CA LEU A 149 9.15 -4.03 -16.61
C LEU A 149 8.47 -4.21 -17.97
N ARG A 150 7.90 -5.38 -18.23
CA ARG A 150 7.21 -5.71 -19.49
C ARG A 150 5.72 -5.95 -19.33
N LEU A 151 5.27 -6.35 -18.15
CA LEU A 151 3.87 -6.66 -17.90
C LEU A 151 3.56 -6.48 -16.42
N THR A 152 2.33 -6.08 -16.13
CA THR A 152 1.74 -6.18 -14.79
C THR A 152 0.50 -7.06 -14.82
N GLN A 153 0.23 -7.76 -13.72
CA GLN A 153 -0.95 -8.62 -13.63
C GLN A 153 -1.47 -8.66 -12.19
N LYS A 154 -2.79 -8.63 -12.05
CA LYS A 154 -3.46 -8.93 -10.80
C LYS A 154 -3.94 -10.38 -10.77
N THR A 155 -3.80 -11.03 -9.64
CA THR A 155 -4.35 -12.37 -9.40
C THR A 155 -4.95 -12.43 -7.99
N PRO A 156 -5.98 -13.24 -7.74
CA PRO A 156 -6.40 -13.54 -6.37
C PRO A 156 -5.22 -14.04 -5.55
N ASP A 157 -5.19 -13.66 -4.27
CA ASP A 157 -4.19 -14.19 -3.34
C ASP A 157 -4.50 -15.65 -3.00
N PRO A 158 -3.61 -16.61 -3.35
CA PRO A 158 -3.88 -18.00 -3.07
C PRO A 158 -3.87 -18.40 -1.59
N LEU A 159 -3.34 -17.57 -0.67
CA LEU A 159 -3.47 -17.79 0.78
C LEU A 159 -4.90 -17.58 1.27
N HIS A 160 -5.66 -16.75 0.56
CA HIS A 160 -7.03 -16.37 0.90
C HIS A 160 -8.07 -16.99 -0.03
N ASP A 161 -7.63 -17.76 -1.03
CA ASP A 161 -8.49 -18.49 -1.96
C ASP A 161 -9.19 -19.67 -1.25
N PRO A 162 -10.53 -19.65 -1.11
CA PRO A 162 -11.27 -20.74 -0.47
C PRO A 162 -11.17 -22.06 -1.24
N ASP A 163 -10.98 -22.04 -2.56
CA ASP A 163 -11.03 -23.25 -3.40
C ASP A 163 -9.79 -24.14 -3.25
N ARG A 164 -8.67 -23.59 -2.77
CA ARG A 164 -7.49 -24.40 -2.41
C ARG A 164 -7.70 -25.32 -1.22
N ARG A 165 -8.77 -25.14 -0.43
CA ARG A 165 -9.12 -26.08 0.67
C ARG A 165 -9.70 -27.40 0.16
N HIS A 166 -10.15 -27.48 -1.09
CA HIS A 166 -10.85 -28.65 -1.63
C HIS A 166 -9.98 -29.60 -2.45
N PHE A 167 -8.71 -29.27 -2.69
CA PHE A 167 -7.75 -30.12 -3.43
C PHE A 167 -6.60 -30.59 -2.53
N GLY A 168 -6.92 -31.11 -1.35
CA GLY A 168 -6.02 -31.95 -0.56
C GLY A 168 -6.27 -33.42 -0.90
N PHE A 169 -5.21 -34.11 -1.33
CA PHE A 169 -5.04 -35.54 -1.66
C PHE A 169 -6.17 -36.52 -1.32
#